data_AF-A0A1Z5SJ84-F1
#
_entry.id   AF-A0A1Z5SJ84-F1
#
_cell.length_a   1.000
_cell.length_b   1.000
_cell.length_c   1.000
_cell.angle_alpha   90.00
_cell.angle_beta   90.00
_cell.angle_gamma   90.00
#
_symmetry.space_group_name_H-M   'P 1'
#
loop_
_entity.id
_entity.type
_entity.pdbx_description
1 polymer ?
#
loop_
_entity_poly.entity_id
_entity_poly.type
_entity_poly.pdbx_seq_one_letter_code
_entity_poly.pdbx_strand_id
1 'polypeptide(L)'
;MAKILFSQYRHNDLHNLVNKLDKDYYSVLNTLCQTAALLIDELEGMEPQQSTLLYLSLSRKFLTQVNDLVMQRTAMLLPYAQELHSKESNGHDCSTCEGGCSIKHSSQLMGLKESHHRIKEILFRMHTVALPLYTDVEYPVQYKTLRNEMMLIDTALTELFYLEEASLIPKIMEAQKNIHAYN
;
A
#
# COMPACT_ATOMS: atom_id res chain seq x y z
N MET A 1 6.42 -18.32 -4.14
CA MET A 1 5.93 -17.51 -5.27
C MET A 1 6.63 -16.15 -5.39
N ALA A 2 7.00 -15.48 -4.30
CA ALA A 2 7.66 -14.15 -4.31
C ALA A 2 8.89 -13.97 -5.24
N LYS A 3 9.74 -15.00 -5.44
CA LYS A 3 10.95 -14.89 -6.28
C LYS A 3 10.67 -14.67 -7.78
N ILE A 4 9.56 -15.18 -8.31
CA ILE A 4 9.24 -15.11 -9.74
C ILE A 4 8.72 -13.69 -10.07
N LEU A 5 7.81 -13.16 -9.24
CA LEU A 5 7.29 -11.80 -9.38
C LEU A 5 8.42 -10.77 -9.27
N PHE A 6 9.28 -10.83 -8.25
CA PHE A 6 10.38 -9.87 -8.06
C PHE A 6 11.27 -9.68 -9.30
N SER A 7 11.60 -10.78 -10.00
CA SER A 7 12.43 -10.72 -11.19
C SER A 7 11.83 -9.85 -12.31
N GLN A 8 10.49 -9.81 -12.41
CA GLN A 8 9.78 -9.03 -13.42
C GLN A 8 9.72 -7.53 -13.09
N TYR A 9 9.85 -7.15 -11.81
CA TYR A 9 9.82 -5.77 -11.36
C TYR A 9 11.22 -5.14 -11.29
N ARG A 10 12.23 -5.92 -10.91
CA ARG A 10 13.62 -5.44 -10.73
C ARG A 10 14.21 -4.82 -11.99
N HIS A 11 13.94 -5.41 -13.15
CA HIS A 11 14.53 -5.01 -14.42
C HIS A 11 13.81 -3.83 -15.12
N ASN A 12 12.64 -3.41 -14.63
CA ASN A 12 11.97 -2.25 -15.19
C ASN A 12 12.71 -0.96 -14.79
N ASP A 13 12.73 0.04 -15.66
CA ASP A 13 13.06 1.41 -15.28
C ASP A 13 12.00 1.98 -14.29
N LEU A 14 12.28 3.15 -13.73
CA LEU A 14 11.42 3.77 -12.73
C LEU A 14 10.00 4.02 -13.29
N HIS A 15 9.87 4.51 -14.51
CA HIS A 15 8.58 4.81 -15.13
C HIS A 15 7.72 3.54 -15.28
N ASN A 16 8.28 2.50 -15.89
CA ASN A 16 7.60 1.22 -16.11
C ASN A 16 7.28 0.50 -14.79
N LEU A 17 8.15 0.60 -13.78
CA LEU A 17 7.89 0.05 -12.46
C LEU A 17 6.68 0.71 -11.81
N VAL A 18 6.63 2.04 -11.81
CA VAL A 18 5.57 2.83 -11.18
C VAL A 18 4.21 2.52 -11.83
N ASN A 19 4.14 2.46 -13.16
CA ASN A 19 2.93 2.12 -13.89
C ASN A 19 2.45 0.69 -13.60
N LYS A 20 3.37 -0.27 -13.46
CA LYS A 20 3.02 -1.65 -13.08
C LYS A 20 2.51 -1.74 -11.64
N LEU A 21 3.17 -1.07 -10.69
CA LEU A 21 2.70 -1.07 -9.29
C LEU A 21 1.30 -0.46 -9.17
N ASP A 22 1.01 0.57 -9.95
CA ASP A 22 -0.33 1.17 -10.02
C ASP A 22 -1.40 0.19 -10.48
N LYS A 23 -1.14 -0.48 -11.60
CA LYS A 23 -2.08 -1.42 -12.19
C LYS A 23 -2.24 -2.68 -11.36
N ASP A 24 -1.13 -3.28 -10.96
CA ASP A 24 -1.09 -4.64 -10.41
C ASP A 24 -1.39 -4.66 -8.90
N TYR A 25 -1.12 -3.56 -8.18
CA TYR A 25 -1.26 -3.50 -6.73
C TYR A 25 -2.17 -2.36 -6.26
N TYR A 26 -1.89 -1.08 -6.56
CA TYR A 26 -2.68 0.02 -5.97
C TYR A 26 -4.15 0.00 -6.42
N SER A 27 -4.40 -0.19 -7.71
CA SER A 27 -5.75 -0.32 -8.27
C SER A 27 -6.48 -1.54 -7.71
N VAL A 28 -5.79 -2.67 -7.61
CA VAL A 28 -6.33 -3.93 -7.08
C VAL A 28 -6.69 -3.79 -5.59
N LEU A 29 -5.79 -3.23 -4.78
CA LEU A 29 -6.01 -2.97 -3.36
C LEU A 29 -7.20 -2.04 -3.13
N ASN A 30 -7.35 -0.99 -3.93
CA ASN A 30 -8.51 -0.10 -3.84
C ASN A 30 -9.83 -0.88 -4.05
N THR A 31 -9.89 -1.74 -5.07
CA THR A 31 -11.07 -2.58 -5.32
C THR A 31 -11.33 -3.55 -4.17
N LEU A 32 -10.31 -4.27 -3.70
CA LEU A 32 -10.45 -5.20 -2.57
C LEU A 32 -10.92 -4.48 -1.30
N CYS A 33 -10.39 -3.29 -1.02
CA CYS A 33 -10.81 -2.49 0.13
C CYS A 33 -12.27 -2.03 0.02
N GLN A 34 -12.74 -1.66 -1.18
CA GLN A 34 -14.15 -1.32 -1.40
C GLN A 34 -15.06 -2.54 -1.19
N THR A 35 -14.70 -3.70 -1.74
CA THR A 35 -15.46 -4.94 -1.55
C THR A 35 -15.54 -5.32 -0.07
N ALA A 36 -14.40 -5.28 0.63
CA ALA A 36 -14.37 -5.58 2.05
C ALA A 36 -15.17 -4.57 2.90
N ALA A 37 -15.14 -3.28 2.56
CA ALA A 37 -15.92 -2.26 3.27
C ALA A 37 -17.43 -2.54 3.17
N LEU A 38 -17.91 -2.90 1.98
CA LEU A 38 -19.30 -3.28 1.78
C LEU A 38 -19.71 -4.51 2.61
N LEU A 39 -18.82 -5.51 2.74
CA LEU A 39 -19.07 -6.68 3.58
C LEU A 39 -19.12 -6.32 5.07
N ILE A 40 -18.30 -5.37 5.53
CA ILE A 40 -18.36 -4.89 6.92
C ILE A 40 -19.67 -4.13 7.14
N ASP A 41 -20.06 -3.25 6.22
CA ASP A 41 -21.32 -2.50 6.32
C ASP A 41 -22.54 -3.45 6.35
N GLU A 42 -22.52 -4.51 5.53
CA GLU A 42 -23.54 -5.56 5.54
C GLU A 42 -23.60 -6.28 6.90
N LEU A 43 -22.45 -6.72 7.42
CA LEU A 43 -22.36 -7.41 8.71
C LEU A 43 -22.77 -6.53 9.90
N GLU A 44 -22.48 -5.24 9.87
CA GLU A 44 -22.92 -4.28 10.88
C GLU A 44 -24.43 -4.03 10.84
N GLY A 45 -25.03 -4.08 9.64
CA GLY A 45 -26.48 -3.98 9.45
C GLY A 45 -27.26 -5.22 9.93
N MET A 46 -26.60 -6.36 10.12
CA MET A 46 -27.18 -7.62 10.59
C MET A 46 -27.22 -7.78 12.12
N GLU A 47 -26.96 -6.71 12.87
CA GLU A 47 -26.82 -6.71 14.35
C GLU A 47 -25.74 -7.71 14.83
N PRO A 48 -24.45 -7.39 14.62
CA PRO A 48 -23.36 -8.31 14.89
C PRO A 48 -23.25 -8.68 16.36
N GLN A 49 -22.96 -9.96 16.63
CA GLN A 49 -22.68 -10.45 17.98
C GLN A 49 -21.53 -9.69 18.64
N GLN A 50 -21.61 -9.49 19.96
CA GLN A 50 -20.60 -8.72 20.70
C GLN A 50 -19.18 -9.28 20.57
N SER A 51 -19.07 -10.61 20.35
CA SER A 51 -17.81 -11.32 20.14
C SER A 51 -17.10 -10.99 18.82
N THR A 52 -17.80 -10.43 17.83
CA THR A 52 -17.24 -10.08 16.51
C THR A 52 -17.00 -8.59 16.31
N LEU A 53 -17.60 -7.73 17.14
CA LEU A 53 -17.47 -6.27 17.06
C LEU A 53 -16.02 -5.79 17.02
N LEU A 54 -15.14 -6.40 17.83
CA LEU A 54 -13.72 -6.03 17.84
C LEU A 54 -13.05 -6.35 16.50
N TYR A 55 -13.36 -7.49 15.89
CA TYR A 55 -12.81 -7.87 14.59
C TYR A 55 -13.31 -6.95 13.47
N LEU A 56 -14.61 -6.63 13.45
CA LEU A 56 -15.18 -5.69 12.48
C LEU A 56 -14.55 -4.29 12.61
N SER A 57 -14.44 -3.78 13.83
CA SER A 57 -13.82 -2.48 14.12
C SER A 57 -12.35 -2.43 13.65
N LEU A 58 -11.57 -3.48 13.94
CA LEU A 58 -10.18 -3.57 13.49
C LEU A 58 -10.07 -3.70 11.97
N SER A 59 -10.96 -4.48 11.34
CA SER A 59 -11.02 -4.62 9.88
C SER A 59 -11.32 -3.27 9.21
N ARG A 60 -12.28 -2.50 9.75
CA ARG A 60 -12.60 -1.16 9.24
C ARG A 60 -11.40 -0.22 9.37
N LYS A 61 -10.75 -0.21 10.53
CA LYS A 61 -9.53 0.60 10.76
C LYS A 61 -8.39 0.21 9.81
N PHE A 62 -8.20 -1.09 9.57
CA PHE A 62 -7.24 -1.61 8.62
C PHE A 62 -7.53 -1.11 7.20
N LEU A 63 -8.77 -1.27 6.73
CA LEU A 63 -9.19 -0.78 5.42
C LEU A 63 -8.98 0.73 5.25
N THR A 64 -9.27 1.54 6.28
CA THR A 64 -8.99 2.98 6.24
C THR A 64 -7.51 3.25 6.02
N GLN A 65 -6.61 2.56 6.74
CA GLN A 65 -5.17 2.77 6.57
C GLN A 65 -4.63 2.29 5.22
N VAL A 66 -5.19 1.20 4.68
CA VAL A 66 -4.82 0.74 3.33
C VAL A 66 -5.28 1.73 2.27
N ASN A 67 -6.51 2.25 2.38
CA ASN A 67 -7.01 3.29 1.47
C ASN A 67 -6.18 4.57 1.56
N ASP A 68 -5.83 5.03 2.76
CA ASP A 68 -4.94 6.18 2.96
C ASP A 68 -3.59 5.96 2.28
N LEU A 69 -3.01 4.75 2.40
CA LEU A 69 -1.79 4.38 1.69
C LEU A 69 -1.99 4.46 0.18
N VAL A 70 -3.01 3.80 -0.36
CA VAL A 70 -3.26 3.78 -1.81
C VAL A 70 -3.44 5.19 -2.35
N MET A 71 -4.20 6.04 -1.66
CA MET A 71 -4.36 7.45 -2.02
C MET A 71 -3.05 8.22 -1.98
N GLN A 72 -2.23 8.05 -0.93
CA GLN A 72 -0.91 8.69 -0.86
C GLN A 72 0.00 8.23 -2.00
N ARG A 73 -0.06 6.96 -2.38
CA ARG A 73 0.74 6.42 -3.49
C ARG A 73 0.29 7.05 -4.81
N THR A 74 -0.98 6.93 -5.15
CA THR A 74 -1.52 7.36 -6.45
C THR A 74 -1.52 8.89 -6.62
N ALA A 75 -1.79 9.66 -5.56
CA ALA A 75 -1.88 11.12 -5.64
C ALA A 75 -0.54 11.83 -5.46
N MET A 76 0.45 11.22 -4.79
CA MET A 76 1.73 11.88 -4.48
C MET A 76 2.94 11.11 -4.99
N LEU A 77 3.08 9.83 -4.63
CA LEU A 77 4.30 9.09 -4.93
C LEU A 77 4.48 8.78 -6.42
N LEU A 78 3.43 8.31 -7.11
CA LEU A 78 3.57 7.97 -8.54
C LEU A 78 3.86 9.21 -9.39
N PRO A 79 3.14 10.34 -9.24
CA PRO A 79 3.46 11.57 -9.95
C PRO A 79 4.89 12.04 -9.67
N TYR A 80 5.32 11.95 -8.41
CA TYR A 80 6.70 12.28 -8.02
C TYR A 80 7.75 11.39 -8.69
N ALA A 81 7.52 10.07 -8.74
CA ALA A 81 8.44 9.14 -9.39
C ALA A 81 8.50 9.36 -10.91
N GLN A 82 7.38 9.71 -11.54
CA GLN A 82 7.32 10.10 -12.95
C GLN A 82 8.07 11.43 -13.20
N GLU A 83 7.94 12.40 -12.29
CA GLU A 83 8.68 13.66 -12.36
C GLU A 83 10.20 13.44 -12.24
N LEU A 84 10.63 12.59 -11.31
CA LEU A 84 12.05 12.22 -11.17
C LEU A 84 12.59 11.61 -12.45
N HIS A 85 11.86 10.65 -13.04
CA HIS A 85 12.27 10.02 -14.30
C HIS A 85 12.36 11.04 -15.45
N SER A 86 11.41 11.98 -15.53
CA SER A 86 11.44 13.05 -16.54
C SER A 86 12.65 13.97 -16.35
N LYS A 87 12.94 14.39 -15.12
CA LYS A 87 14.10 15.23 -14.79
C LYS A 87 15.41 14.53 -15.14
N GLU A 88 15.54 13.27 -14.76
CA GLU A 88 16.70 12.44 -15.09
C GLU A 88 16.88 12.32 -16.62
N SER A 89 15.81 12.01 -17.34
CA SER A 89 15.84 11.84 -18.81
C SER A 89 16.22 13.12 -19.54
N ASN A 90 15.88 14.28 -18.98
CA ASN A 90 16.20 15.59 -19.53
C ASN A 90 17.56 16.14 -19.06
N GLY A 91 18.31 15.39 -18.25
CA GLY A 91 19.61 15.83 -17.71
C GLY A 91 19.49 17.01 -16.74
N HIS A 92 18.36 17.12 -16.05
CA HIS A 92 18.10 18.20 -15.11
C HIS A 92 18.99 18.09 -13.85
N ASP A 93 19.50 19.23 -13.39
CA ASP A 93 20.32 19.33 -12.17
C ASP A 93 19.63 20.22 -11.13
N CYS A 94 19.09 19.60 -10.07
CA CYS A 94 18.40 20.28 -8.98
C CYS A 94 19.30 21.20 -8.16
N SER A 95 20.63 21.04 -8.21
CA SER A 95 21.58 21.94 -7.54
C SER A 95 21.68 23.31 -8.21
N THR A 96 21.27 23.40 -9.48
CA THR A 96 21.32 24.62 -10.29
C THR A 96 19.96 25.30 -10.50
N CYS A 97 18.89 24.77 -9.89
CA CYS A 97 17.56 25.36 -10.00
C CYS A 97 17.53 26.80 -9.48
N GLU A 98 17.01 27.72 -10.28
CA GLU A 98 16.74 29.09 -9.84
C GLU A 98 15.76 29.08 -8.66
N GLY A 99 16.18 29.64 -7.52
CA GLY A 99 15.40 29.61 -6.27
C GLY A 99 15.52 28.33 -5.45
N GLY A 100 16.31 27.35 -5.90
CA GLY A 100 16.50 26.05 -5.25
C GLY A 100 15.36 25.06 -5.51
N CYS A 101 15.65 23.76 -5.40
CA CYS A 101 14.60 22.74 -5.52
C CYS A 101 13.63 22.81 -4.34
N SER A 102 12.34 23.03 -4.62
CA SER A 102 11.28 23.14 -3.61
C SER A 102 10.67 21.78 -3.21
N ILE A 103 11.05 20.70 -3.92
CA ILE A 103 10.52 19.37 -3.69
C ILE A 103 11.16 18.76 -2.45
N LYS A 104 10.32 18.24 -1.56
CA LYS A 104 10.75 17.55 -0.34
C LYS A 104 11.05 16.08 -0.64
N HIS A 105 12.17 15.80 -1.28
CA HIS A 105 12.54 14.46 -1.75
C HIS A 105 12.59 13.43 -0.61
N SER A 106 13.24 13.79 0.51
CA SER A 106 13.32 12.94 1.71
C SER A 106 11.95 12.63 2.34
N SER A 107 11.00 13.57 2.33
CA SER A 107 9.68 13.33 2.95
C SER A 107 8.85 12.31 2.17
N GLN A 108 9.03 12.22 0.84
CA GLN A 108 8.33 11.24 0.00
C GLN A 108 8.70 9.81 0.40
N LEU A 109 10.00 9.56 0.65
CA LEU A 109 10.49 8.25 1.07
C LEU A 109 10.17 7.93 2.54
N MET A 110 10.12 8.95 3.40
CA MET A 110 9.75 8.76 4.80
C MET A 110 8.29 8.31 4.94
N GLY A 111 7.36 8.94 4.19
CA GLY A 111 5.94 8.58 4.20
C GLY A 111 5.68 7.13 3.73
N LEU A 112 6.51 6.63 2.80
CA LEU A 112 6.50 5.22 2.38
C LEU A 112 6.75 4.27 3.56
N LYS A 113 7.87 4.45 4.26
CA LYS A 113 8.28 3.57 5.36
C LYS A 113 7.33 3.65 6.55
N GLU A 114 6.84 4.86 6.86
CA GLU A 114 5.91 5.06 7.97
C GLU A 114 4.58 4.35 7.72
N SER A 115 4.02 4.47 6.51
CA SER A 115 2.76 3.79 6.15
C SER A 115 2.91 2.27 6.17
N HIS A 116 4.04 1.71 5.73
CA HIS A 116 4.33 0.28 5.87
C HIS A 116 4.30 -0.17 7.34
N HIS A 117 4.95 0.59 8.23
CA HIS A 117 5.00 0.25 9.65
C HIS A 117 3.62 0.26 10.29
N ARG A 118 2.82 1.31 10.06
CA ARG A 118 1.45 1.45 10.60
C ARG A 118 0.54 0.31 10.16
N ILE A 119 0.61 -0.09 8.90
CA ILE A 119 -0.21 -1.18 8.37
C ILE A 119 0.23 -2.54 8.94
N LYS A 120 1.55 -2.80 9.01
CA LYS A 120 2.09 -4.02 9.64
C LYS A 120 1.66 -4.15 11.11
N GLU A 121 1.61 -3.04 11.86
CA GLU A 121 1.13 -3.01 13.24
C GLU A 121 -0.35 -3.40 13.35
N ILE A 122 -1.21 -2.87 12.48
CA ILE A 122 -2.65 -3.20 12.49
C ILE A 122 -2.89 -4.65 12.09
N LEU A 123 -2.19 -5.14 11.07
CA LEU A 123 -2.24 -6.55 10.67
C LEU A 123 -1.85 -7.48 11.81
N PHE A 124 -0.76 -7.16 12.52
CA PHE A 124 -0.36 -7.90 13.70
C PHE A 124 -1.49 -7.94 14.75
N ARG A 125 -2.10 -6.80 15.06
CA ARG A 125 -3.23 -6.71 15.99
C ARG A 125 -4.43 -7.53 15.53
N MET A 126 -4.79 -7.48 14.24
CA MET A 126 -5.87 -8.29 13.68
C MET A 126 -5.59 -9.78 13.81
N HIS A 127 -4.35 -10.22 13.58
CA HIS A 127 -3.96 -11.63 13.76
C HIS A 127 -3.98 -12.08 15.21
N THR A 128 -3.74 -11.17 16.17
CA THR A 128 -3.84 -11.50 17.61
C THR A 128 -5.28 -11.57 18.13
N VAL A 129 -6.23 -10.90 17.48
CA VAL A 129 -7.64 -11.01 17.85
C VAL A 129 -8.18 -12.31 17.26
N ALA A 130 -8.23 -13.35 18.09
CA ALA A 130 -8.91 -14.59 17.75
C ALA A 130 -10.38 -14.29 17.46
N LEU A 131 -10.84 -14.60 16.24
CA LEU A 131 -12.26 -14.73 15.96
C LEU A 131 -12.82 -15.90 16.77
N PRO A 132 -14.06 -15.81 17.30
CA PRO A 132 -14.83 -17.00 17.67
C PRO A 132 -14.78 -18.02 16.53
N LEU A 133 -14.73 -19.32 16.86
CA LEU A 133 -14.74 -20.35 15.82
C LEU A 133 -15.96 -20.15 14.93
N TYR A 134 -15.86 -20.48 13.64
CA TYR A 134 -16.97 -20.29 12.68
C TYR A 134 -18.28 -20.94 13.12
N THR A 135 -18.23 -21.91 14.03
CA THR A 135 -19.40 -22.56 14.63
C THR A 135 -20.16 -21.68 15.61
N ASP A 136 -19.52 -20.63 16.13
CA ASP A 136 -20.02 -19.83 17.26
C ASP A 136 -20.53 -18.45 16.79
N VAL A 137 -20.54 -18.19 15.49
CA VAL A 137 -20.98 -16.94 14.87
C VAL A 137 -22.32 -17.13 14.16
N GLU A 138 -23.21 -16.15 14.28
CA GLU A 138 -24.56 -16.18 13.69
C GLU A 138 -24.56 -16.21 12.15
N TYR A 139 -23.55 -15.59 11.53
CA TYR A 139 -23.43 -15.43 10.08
C TYR A 139 -22.09 -15.98 9.53
N PRO A 140 -21.84 -17.28 9.68
CA PRO A 140 -20.50 -17.85 9.49
C PRO A 140 -19.98 -17.73 8.05
N VAL A 141 -20.89 -17.69 7.06
CA VAL A 141 -20.53 -17.54 5.65
C VAL A 141 -20.02 -16.13 5.37
N GLN A 142 -20.72 -15.10 5.81
CA GLN A 142 -20.36 -13.69 5.61
C GLN A 142 -19.04 -13.36 6.29
N TYR A 143 -18.84 -13.83 7.54
CA TYR A 143 -17.56 -13.67 8.25
C TYR A 143 -16.41 -14.40 7.55
N LYS A 144 -16.67 -15.59 6.99
CA LYS A 144 -15.68 -16.31 6.18
C LYS A 144 -15.31 -15.52 4.92
N THR A 145 -16.29 -14.94 4.24
CA THR A 145 -16.04 -14.09 3.06
C THR A 145 -15.20 -12.88 3.43
N LEU A 146 -15.58 -12.14 4.47
CA LEU A 146 -14.80 -10.99 4.95
C LEU A 146 -13.36 -11.39 5.29
N ARG A 147 -13.16 -12.52 5.96
CA ARG A 147 -11.81 -12.99 6.30
C ARG A 147 -10.99 -13.34 5.06
N ASN A 148 -11.59 -13.94 4.05
CA ASN A 148 -10.92 -14.22 2.79
C ASN A 148 -10.46 -12.92 2.11
N GLU A 149 -11.33 -11.90 2.08
CA GLU A 149 -10.96 -10.58 1.56
C GLU A 149 -9.81 -9.95 2.36
N MET A 150 -9.85 -10.01 3.70
CA MET A 150 -8.76 -9.52 4.54
C MET A 150 -7.43 -10.24 4.23
N MET A 151 -7.47 -11.56 4.01
CA MET A 151 -6.28 -12.33 3.64
C MET A 151 -5.75 -11.98 2.25
N LEU A 152 -6.62 -11.69 1.28
CA LEU A 152 -6.22 -11.25 -0.05
C LEU A 152 -5.52 -9.88 0.02
N ILE A 153 -6.07 -8.95 0.81
CA ILE A 153 -5.47 -7.64 1.05
C ILE A 153 -4.10 -7.79 1.74
N ASP A 154 -4.00 -8.60 2.80
CA ASP A 154 -2.74 -8.86 3.51
C ASP A 154 -1.66 -9.44 2.58
N THR A 155 -2.04 -10.42 1.75
CA THR A 155 -1.13 -11.02 0.77
C THR A 155 -0.65 -9.99 -0.25
N ALA A 156 -1.55 -9.20 -0.81
CA ALA A 156 -1.22 -8.15 -1.77
C ALA A 156 -0.33 -7.06 -1.17
N LEU A 157 -0.58 -6.64 0.08
CA LEU A 157 0.26 -5.67 0.80
C LEU A 157 1.64 -6.23 1.10
N THR A 158 1.73 -7.49 1.51
CA THR A 158 3.02 -8.14 1.79
C THR A 158 3.91 -8.15 0.56
N GLU A 159 3.35 -8.51 -0.60
CA GLU A 159 4.07 -8.47 -1.87
C GLU A 159 4.41 -7.04 -2.30
N LEU A 160 3.46 -6.11 -2.22
CA LEU A 160 3.65 -4.71 -2.55
C LEU A 160 4.79 -4.09 -1.72
N PHE A 161 4.78 -4.29 -0.40
CA PHE A 161 5.80 -3.73 0.49
C PHE A 161 7.18 -4.28 0.15
N TYR A 162 7.26 -5.58 -0.17
CA TYR A 162 8.52 -6.16 -0.63
C TYR A 162 9.00 -5.52 -1.94
N LEU A 163 8.12 -5.30 -2.92
CA LEU A 163 8.47 -4.65 -4.18
C LEU A 163 8.86 -3.18 -3.99
N GLU A 164 8.16 -2.46 -3.13
CA GLU A 164 8.46 -1.07 -2.81
C GLU A 164 9.83 -0.95 -2.12
N GLU A 165 10.09 -1.78 -1.11
CA GLU A 165 11.36 -1.79 -0.37
C GLU A 165 12.54 -2.26 -1.24
N ALA A 166 12.36 -3.31 -2.04
CA ALA A 166 13.44 -3.94 -2.77
C ALA A 166 13.65 -3.41 -4.20
N SER A 167 12.71 -2.65 -4.77
CA SER A 167 12.80 -2.13 -6.14
C SER A 167 12.44 -0.65 -6.27
N LEU A 168 11.28 -0.21 -5.76
CA LEU A 168 10.84 1.17 -5.97
C LEU A 168 11.72 2.19 -5.24
N ILE A 169 11.92 2.01 -3.93
CA ILE A 169 12.72 2.91 -3.10
C ILE A 169 14.15 3.04 -3.65
N PRO A 170 14.88 1.94 -3.94
CA PRO A 170 16.21 2.03 -4.55
C PRO A 170 16.24 2.83 -5.86
N LYS A 171 15.27 2.64 -6.75
CA LYS A 171 15.21 3.36 -8.04
C LYS A 171 14.86 4.84 -7.88
N ILE A 172 14.00 5.18 -6.91
CA ILE A 172 13.73 6.58 -6.55
C ILE A 172 15.01 7.25 -6.03
N MET A 173 15.75 6.57 -5.15
CA MET A 173 17.02 7.08 -4.62
C MET A 173 18.09 7.25 -5.71
N GLU A 174 18.16 6.32 -6.65
CA GLU A 174 19.05 6.41 -7.81
C GLU A 174 18.70 7.61 -8.70
N ALA A 175 17.41 7.78 -9.05
CA ALA A 175 16.96 8.92 -9.85
C ALA A 175 17.20 10.26 -9.14
N GLN A 176 16.97 10.34 -7.82
CA GLN A 176 17.31 11.52 -7.00
C GLN A 176 18.80 11.86 -7.07
N LYS A 177 19.66 10.84 -6.96
CA LYS A 177 21.11 11.01 -7.04
C LYS A 177 21.53 11.53 -8.42
N ASN A 178 20.93 11.02 -9.49
CA ASN A 178 21.26 11.37 -10.87
C ASN A 178 20.87 12.82 -11.23
N ILE A 179 19.92 13.41 -10.49
CA ILE A 179 19.53 14.82 -10.63
C ILE A 179 20.11 15.74 -9.54
N HIS A 180 21.07 15.26 -8.74
CA HIS A 180 21.69 15.99 -7.63
C HIS A 180 20.70 16.50 -6.56
N ALA A 181 19.61 15.77 -6.32
CA ALA A 181 18.61 16.08 -5.29
C ALA A 181 19.00 15.49 -3.93
N TYR A 182 19.98 16.10 -3.25
CA TYR A 182 20.60 15.57 -2.01
C TYR A 182 19.90 15.96 -0.69
N ASN A 183 18.73 16.59 -0.74
CA ASN A 183 18.00 17.11 0.44
C ASN A 183 16.76 16.27 0.79
#